data_AF-X0RXJ0-F1
#
_entry.id   AF-X0RXJ0-F1
#
_cell.length_a   1.000
_cell.length_b   1.000
_cell.length_c   1.000
_cell.angle_alpha   90.00
_cell.angle_beta   90.00
_cell.angle_gamma   90.00
#
_symmetry.space_group_name_H-M   'P 1'
#
loop_
_entity.id
_entity.type
_entity.pdbx_description
1 polymer ?
#
loop_
_entity_poly.entity_id
_entity_poly.type
_entity_poly.pdbx_seq_one_letter_code
_entity_poly.pdbx_strand_id
1 'polypeptide(L)'
;MADTKSILTTPIFDNNPIALQILGICSALAVTTSMANAMVMCVALTLVTAFSSFFISIIRKQIPSSIRIIVQMTIIASLVILVDQVLKAVAYDVSKGLSVFVGLIITNCIVMGRAEAFAMSNPPVPSFLDGIGNGLGYSAVLLFVATIRELLGAGTWFGITILQPVTDGGWYIPNGLLLLPPSAFFIIGLFIAVVRIWKPEQVEEAEFVMKPQSKGMAHGGGH
;
A
#
# COMPACT_ATOMS: atom_id res chain seq x y z
N MET A 1 8.25 10.54 25.67
CA MET A 1 6.97 9.86 25.35
C MET A 1 6.57 10.35 23.98
N ALA A 2 6.53 9.49 22.97
CA ALA A 2 6.09 9.92 21.64
C ALA A 2 4.63 10.35 21.71
N ASP A 3 4.35 11.59 21.29
CA ASP A 3 3.01 12.16 21.24
C ASP A 3 2.07 11.22 20.49
N THR A 4 0.99 10.78 21.12
CA THR A 4 0.00 9.88 20.52
C THR A 4 -0.54 10.44 19.20
N LYS A 5 -0.59 11.77 19.08
CA LYS A 5 -1.02 12.49 17.88
C LYS A 5 0.01 12.38 16.75
N SER A 6 1.32 12.45 17.03
CA SER A 6 2.35 12.33 15.99
C SER A 6 2.41 10.93 15.41
N ILE A 7 2.22 9.89 16.22
CA ILE A 7 2.15 8.49 15.74
C ILE A 7 1.04 8.29 14.69
N LEU A 8 -0.07 9.02 14.81
CA LEU A 8 -1.20 8.95 13.88
C LEU A 8 -1.02 9.86 12.66
N THR A 9 -0.50 11.08 12.83
CA THR A 9 -0.43 12.07 11.74
C THR A 9 0.85 11.99 10.90
N THR A 10 1.97 11.56 11.49
CA THR A 10 3.27 11.47 10.82
C THR A 10 3.25 10.48 9.65
N PRO A 11 2.65 9.28 9.74
CA PRO A 11 2.56 8.36 8.60
C PRO A 11 1.67 8.86 7.45
N ILE A 12 0.76 9.79 7.71
CA ILE A 12 -0.15 10.34 6.70
C ILE A 12 0.56 11.46 5.91
N PHE A 13 1.32 12.32 6.57
CA PHE A 13 1.87 13.54 5.97
C PHE A 13 3.40 13.56 5.76
N ASP A 14 4.19 12.92 6.62
CA ASP A 14 5.66 13.07 6.65
C ASP A 14 6.42 11.77 6.37
N ASN A 15 5.85 10.61 6.70
CA ASN A 15 6.48 9.29 6.57
C ASN A 15 5.53 8.27 5.91
N ASN A 16 5.05 8.60 4.72
CA ASN A 16 4.09 7.76 4.02
C ASN A 16 4.72 6.40 3.62
N PRO A 17 4.10 5.26 3.96
CA PRO A 17 4.66 3.94 3.72
C PRO A 17 4.84 3.61 2.22
N ILE A 18 4.04 4.21 1.33
CA ILE A 18 4.20 4.01 -0.12
C ILE A 18 5.23 4.99 -0.70
N ALA A 19 5.15 6.27 -0.33
CA ALA A 19 5.95 7.31 -0.97
C ALA A 19 7.42 7.36 -0.51
N LEU A 20 7.66 7.01 0.76
CA LEU A 20 9.00 7.02 1.35
C LEU A 20 9.55 5.62 1.59
N GLN A 21 8.73 4.71 2.09
CA GLN A 21 9.22 3.38 2.52
C GLN A 21 9.04 2.29 1.44
N ILE A 22 8.39 2.61 0.31
CA ILE A 22 8.23 1.72 -0.86
C ILE A 22 7.53 0.38 -0.48
N LEU A 23 6.73 0.37 0.59
CA LEU A 23 6.00 -0.82 1.04
C LEU A 23 4.59 -0.88 0.43
N GLY A 24 4.14 -2.09 0.11
CA GLY A 24 2.75 -2.35 -0.32
C GLY A 24 2.46 -2.10 -1.80
N ILE A 25 3.48 -1.83 -2.62
CA ILE A 25 3.32 -1.53 -4.06
C ILE A 25 2.61 -2.67 -4.81
N CYS A 26 2.94 -3.93 -4.51
CA CYS A 26 2.33 -5.10 -5.17
C CYS A 26 0.79 -5.08 -5.11
N SER A 27 0.25 -4.80 -3.93
CA SER A 27 -1.19 -4.67 -3.72
C SER A 27 -1.78 -3.43 -4.39
N ALA A 28 -1.03 -2.32 -4.42
CA ALA A 28 -1.47 -1.11 -5.08
C ALA A 28 -1.61 -1.31 -6.60
N LEU A 29 -0.68 -2.00 -7.23
CA LEU A 29 -0.75 -2.29 -8.66
C LEU A 29 -1.97 -3.17 -9.02
N ALA A 30 -2.30 -4.13 -8.14
CA ALA A 30 -3.34 -5.12 -8.39
C ALA A 30 -4.77 -4.60 -8.15
N VAL A 31 -5.00 -3.80 -7.09
CA VAL A 31 -6.36 -3.52 -6.60
C VAL A 31 -6.88 -2.15 -7.00
N THR A 32 -6.04 -1.22 -7.45
CA THR A 32 -6.47 0.14 -7.82
C THR A 32 -7.11 0.22 -9.22
N THR A 33 -7.53 -0.89 -9.83
CA THR A 33 -8.35 -0.86 -11.06
C THR A 33 -9.81 -0.54 -10.76
N SER A 34 -10.25 -0.76 -9.52
CA SER A 34 -11.59 -0.44 -9.04
C SER A 34 -11.50 0.19 -7.65
N MET A 35 -12.09 1.36 -7.50
CA MET A 35 -12.20 2.16 -6.28
C MET A 35 -13.01 1.43 -5.22
N ALA A 36 -14.06 0.71 -5.60
CA ALA A 36 -14.85 -0.12 -4.68
C ALA A 36 -13.96 -1.19 -4.02
N ASN A 37 -13.18 -1.92 -4.83
CA ASN A 37 -12.25 -2.93 -4.34
C ASN A 37 -11.10 -2.30 -3.53
N ALA A 38 -10.57 -1.17 -3.98
CA ALA A 38 -9.52 -0.43 -3.29
C ALA A 38 -9.99 0.04 -1.91
N MET A 39 -11.21 0.56 -1.78
CA MET A 39 -11.79 0.97 -0.50
C MET A 39 -11.92 -0.21 0.47
N VAL A 40 -12.44 -1.34 0.01
CA VAL A 40 -12.55 -2.56 0.82
C VAL A 40 -11.18 -3.00 1.31
N MET A 41 -10.17 -2.98 0.43
CA MET A 41 -8.80 -3.31 0.81
C MET A 41 -8.22 -2.32 1.82
N CYS A 42 -8.45 -1.01 1.65
CA CYS A 42 -7.99 0.02 2.59
C CYS A 42 -8.49 -0.24 4.01
N VAL A 43 -9.80 -0.49 4.16
CA VAL A 43 -10.42 -0.74 5.46
C VAL A 43 -9.89 -2.04 6.06
N ALA A 44 -9.87 -3.13 5.29
CA ALA A 44 -9.41 -4.43 5.77
C ALA A 44 -7.93 -4.39 6.18
N LEU A 45 -7.07 -3.79 5.35
CA LEU A 45 -5.63 -3.70 5.62
C LEU A 45 -5.35 -2.83 6.84
N THR A 46 -6.04 -1.70 7.01
CA THR A 46 -5.85 -0.80 8.16
C THR A 46 -6.21 -1.51 9.48
N LEU A 47 -7.31 -2.28 9.49
CA LEU A 47 -7.68 -3.07 10.66
C LEU A 47 -6.65 -4.18 10.93
N VAL A 48 -6.26 -4.91 9.91
CA VAL A 48 -5.29 -6.01 10.04
C VAL A 48 -3.94 -5.50 10.54
N THR A 49 -3.42 -4.41 9.99
CA THR A 49 -2.15 -3.78 10.42
C THR A 49 -2.21 -3.31 11.88
N ALA A 50 -3.32 -2.69 12.29
CA ALA A 50 -3.50 -2.23 13.66
C ALA A 50 -3.51 -3.39 14.67
N PHE A 51 -4.37 -4.39 14.43
CA PHE A 51 -4.49 -5.51 15.35
C PHE A 51 -3.30 -6.46 15.32
N SER A 52 -2.71 -6.73 14.15
CA SER A 52 -1.50 -7.57 14.08
C SER A 52 -0.35 -6.95 14.85
N SER A 53 -0.12 -5.63 14.70
CA SER A 53 0.92 -4.90 15.44
C SER A 53 0.66 -4.90 16.95
N PHE A 54 -0.60 -4.82 17.37
CA PHE A 54 -1.00 -4.94 18.77
C PHE A 54 -0.66 -6.33 19.35
N PHE A 55 -1.11 -7.41 18.71
CA PHE A 55 -0.89 -8.78 19.19
C PHE A 55 0.59 -9.16 19.17
N ILE A 56 1.32 -8.79 18.12
CA ILE A 56 2.76 -9.04 18.02
C ILE A 56 3.52 -8.32 19.14
N SER A 57 3.14 -7.08 19.45
CA SER A 57 3.75 -6.31 20.55
C SER A 57 3.49 -6.91 21.94
N ILE A 58 2.34 -7.58 22.14
CA ILE A 58 2.07 -8.32 23.40
C ILE A 58 3.02 -9.51 23.54
N ILE A 59 3.19 -10.28 22.47
CA ILE A 59 3.90 -11.57 22.49
C ILE A 59 5.41 -11.39 22.25
N ARG A 60 5.87 -10.21 21.83
CA ARG A 60 7.26 -9.91 21.41
C ARG A 60 8.38 -10.46 22.30
N LYS A 61 8.18 -10.52 23.62
CA LYS A 61 9.19 -11.02 24.58
C LYS A 61 9.40 -12.54 24.51
N GLN A 62 8.43 -13.26 23.96
CA GLN A 62 8.45 -14.72 23.84
C GLN A 62 8.94 -15.17 22.45
N ILE A 63 9.13 -14.23 21.51
CA ILE A 63 9.49 -14.54 20.12
C ILE A 63 11.02 -14.67 20.01
N PRO A 64 11.56 -15.86 19.68
CA PRO A 64 12.99 -16.02 19.42
C PRO A 64 13.39 -15.27 18.15
N SER A 65 14.60 -14.72 18.11
CA SER A 65 15.12 -13.99 16.93
C SER A 65 15.20 -14.85 15.68
N SER A 66 15.51 -16.14 15.82
CA SER A 66 15.72 -17.08 14.70
C SER A 66 14.45 -17.41 13.90
N ILE A 67 13.27 -17.30 14.52
CA ILE A 67 11.98 -17.66 13.89
C ILE A 67 10.98 -16.50 13.87
N ARG A 68 11.46 -15.27 14.11
CA ARG A 68 10.61 -14.08 14.31
C ARG A 68 9.63 -13.84 13.17
N ILE A 69 10.13 -13.79 11.93
CA ILE A 69 9.32 -13.52 10.74
C ILE A 69 8.19 -14.56 10.58
N ILE A 70 8.51 -15.84 10.84
CA ILE A 70 7.54 -16.95 10.75
C ILE A 70 6.40 -16.77 11.76
N VAL A 71 6.75 -16.43 13.01
CA VAL A 71 5.76 -16.18 14.07
C VAL A 71 4.87 -14.99 13.73
N GLN A 72 5.45 -13.88 13.27
CA GLN A 72 4.70 -12.68 12.87
C GLN A 72 3.74 -12.99 11.71
N MET A 73 4.20 -13.68 10.66
CA MET A 73 3.37 -14.09 9.53
C MET A 73 2.22 -15.01 9.95
N THR A 74 2.45 -15.90 10.92
CA THR A 74 1.39 -16.79 11.43
C THR A 74 0.33 -16.00 12.20
N ILE A 75 0.72 -15.02 13.02
CA ILE A 75 -0.22 -14.13 13.72
C ILE A 75 -1.05 -13.34 12.71
N ILE A 76 -0.39 -12.73 11.71
CA ILE A 76 -1.07 -11.96 10.66
C ILE A 76 -2.03 -12.86 9.87
N ALA A 77 -1.59 -14.03 9.42
CA ALA A 77 -2.40 -14.95 8.64
C ALA A 77 -3.63 -15.43 9.44
N SER A 78 -3.45 -15.80 10.71
CA SER A 78 -4.57 -16.22 11.56
C SER A 78 -5.60 -15.10 11.73
N LEU A 79 -5.17 -13.86 11.94
CA LEU A 79 -6.08 -12.72 12.08
C LEU A 79 -6.83 -12.41 10.78
N VAL A 80 -6.14 -12.45 9.64
CA VAL A 80 -6.76 -12.23 8.32
C VAL A 80 -7.77 -13.34 7.99
N ILE A 81 -7.45 -14.59 8.30
CA ILE A 81 -8.36 -15.73 8.12
C ILE A 81 -9.59 -15.57 9.02
N LEU A 82 -9.43 -15.15 10.28
CA LEU A 82 -10.56 -14.89 11.16
C LEU A 82 -11.49 -13.81 10.59
N VAL A 83 -10.94 -12.72 10.06
CA VAL A 83 -11.73 -11.66 9.40
C VAL A 83 -12.46 -12.20 8.16
N ASP A 84 -11.80 -13.01 7.34
CA ASP A 84 -12.41 -13.65 6.18
C ASP A 84 -13.59 -14.56 6.57
N GLN A 85 -13.44 -15.37 7.62
CA GLN A 85 -14.53 -16.24 8.10
C GLN A 85 -15.71 -15.44 8.66
N VAL A 86 -15.47 -14.35 9.39
CA VAL A 86 -16.53 -13.46 9.88
C VAL A 86 -17.30 -12.83 8.71
N LEU A 87 -16.60 -12.39 7.67
CA LEU A 87 -17.23 -11.82 6.48
C LEU A 87 -18.05 -12.86 5.70
N LYS A 88 -17.58 -14.11 5.59
CA LYS A 88 -18.35 -15.21 5.00
C LYS A 88 -19.67 -15.45 5.71
N ALA A 89 -19.70 -15.27 7.03
CA ALA A 89 -20.89 -15.49 7.85
C ALA A 89 -21.93 -14.35 7.75
N VAL A 90 -21.49 -13.09 7.57
CA VAL A 90 -22.38 -11.92 7.60
C VAL A 90 -22.77 -11.44 6.20
N ALA A 91 -21.88 -11.55 5.21
CA ALA A 91 -22.10 -11.03 3.87
C ALA A 91 -21.37 -11.88 2.80
N TYR A 92 -22.00 -12.98 2.38
CA TYR A 92 -21.41 -13.96 1.45
C TYR A 92 -21.04 -13.37 0.08
N ASP A 93 -21.88 -12.51 -0.51
CA ASP A 93 -21.60 -11.89 -1.81
C ASP A 93 -20.40 -10.95 -1.76
N VAL A 94 -20.23 -10.23 -0.65
CA VAL A 94 -19.07 -9.36 -0.40
C VAL A 94 -17.83 -10.23 -0.19
N SER A 95 -17.94 -11.30 0.62
CA SER A 95 -16.84 -12.24 0.86
C SER A 95 -16.30 -12.89 -0.41
N LYS A 96 -17.16 -13.21 -1.39
CA LYS A 96 -16.72 -13.82 -2.66
C LYS A 96 -15.76 -12.90 -3.44
N GLY A 97 -16.00 -11.59 -3.42
CA GLY A 97 -15.08 -10.59 -3.99
C GLY A 97 -13.81 -10.39 -3.14
N LEU A 98 -13.91 -10.50 -1.82
CA LEU A 98 -12.77 -10.35 -0.92
C LEU A 98 -11.84 -11.55 -0.86
N SER A 99 -12.27 -12.76 -1.22
CA SER A 99 -11.45 -13.97 -1.05
C SER A 99 -10.07 -13.88 -1.74
N VAL A 100 -9.96 -13.10 -2.82
CA VAL A 100 -8.67 -12.82 -3.49
C VAL A 100 -7.84 -11.80 -2.70
N PHE A 101 -8.49 -10.81 -2.07
CA PHE A 101 -7.82 -9.79 -1.27
C PHE A 101 -7.25 -10.35 0.03
N VAL A 102 -7.83 -11.41 0.60
CA VAL A 102 -7.29 -12.11 1.79
C VAL A 102 -5.81 -12.47 1.59
N GLY A 103 -5.46 -13.11 0.47
CA GLY A 103 -4.08 -13.49 0.16
C GLY A 103 -3.14 -12.28 -0.03
N LEU A 104 -3.62 -11.23 -0.69
CA LEU A 104 -2.90 -9.97 -0.89
C LEU A 104 -2.68 -9.17 0.40
N ILE A 105 -3.57 -9.33 1.40
CA ILE A 105 -3.42 -8.71 2.72
C ILE A 105 -2.40 -9.49 3.56
N ILE A 106 -2.45 -10.83 3.55
CA ILE A 106 -1.49 -11.68 4.29
C ILE A 106 -0.05 -11.41 3.82
N THR A 107 0.15 -11.34 2.51
CA THR A 107 1.48 -11.13 1.90
C THR A 107 1.82 -9.64 1.74
N ASN A 108 1.05 -8.73 2.35
CA ASN A 108 1.31 -7.31 2.20
C ASN A 108 2.55 -6.89 2.99
N CYS A 109 3.50 -6.29 2.28
CA CYS A 109 4.76 -5.87 2.86
C CYS A 109 4.57 -4.83 3.99
N ILE A 110 3.52 -4.00 3.95
CA ILE A 110 3.26 -3.02 5.02
C ILE A 110 2.94 -3.70 6.36
N VAL A 111 2.19 -4.80 6.35
CA VAL A 111 1.77 -5.50 7.57
C VAL A 111 2.98 -6.14 8.24
N MET A 112 3.82 -6.81 7.45
CA MET A 112 5.08 -7.35 7.93
C MET A 112 6.05 -6.26 8.37
N GLY A 113 6.25 -5.23 7.55
CA GLY A 113 7.24 -4.18 7.78
C GLY A 113 6.97 -3.40 9.07
N ARG A 114 5.71 -3.06 9.36
CA ARG A 114 5.37 -2.37 10.62
C ARG A 114 5.43 -3.30 11.83
N ALA A 115 5.02 -4.56 11.67
CA ALA A 115 5.16 -5.57 12.72
C ALA A 115 6.62 -5.76 13.13
N GLU A 116 7.54 -5.79 12.18
CA GLU A 116 8.97 -5.99 12.44
C GLU A 116 9.65 -4.72 12.94
N ALA A 117 9.47 -3.59 12.24
CA ALA A 117 10.17 -2.35 12.55
C ALA A 117 9.64 -1.63 13.79
N PHE A 118 8.34 -1.73 14.09
CA PHE A 118 7.71 -0.97 15.17
C PHE A 118 7.19 -1.86 16.30
N ALA A 119 6.39 -2.89 16.01
CA ALA A 119 5.71 -3.68 17.06
C ALA A 119 6.67 -4.48 17.96
N MET A 120 7.82 -4.91 17.43
CA MET A 120 8.84 -5.62 18.22
C MET A 120 9.53 -4.74 19.27
N SER A 121 9.60 -3.43 19.03
CA SER A 121 10.35 -2.50 19.88
C SER A 121 9.43 -1.63 20.76
N ASN A 122 8.16 -1.48 20.37
CA ASN A 122 7.21 -0.59 21.05
C ASN A 122 6.11 -1.35 21.81
N PRO A 123 5.51 -0.77 22.86
CA PRO A 123 4.41 -1.39 23.60
C PRO A 123 3.10 -1.51 22.77
N PRO A 124 2.10 -2.29 23.24
CA PRO A 124 0.96 -2.66 22.40
C PRO A 124 0.10 -1.48 21.92
N VAL A 125 -0.20 -0.54 22.82
CA VAL A 125 -1.05 0.63 22.51
C VAL A 125 -0.44 1.53 21.42
N PRO A 126 0.83 1.99 21.51
CA PRO A 126 1.40 2.76 20.41
C PRO A 126 1.59 1.92 19.14
N SER A 127 1.80 0.60 19.24
CA SER A 127 1.91 -0.27 18.05
C SER A 127 0.58 -0.39 17.30
N PHE A 128 -0.53 -0.40 18.02
CA PHE A 128 -1.87 -0.36 17.43
C PHE A 128 -2.09 0.96 16.66
N LEU A 129 -1.73 2.09 17.26
CA LEU A 129 -1.88 3.41 16.64
C LEU A 129 -0.96 3.59 15.44
N ASP A 130 0.26 3.05 15.50
CA ASP A 130 1.18 3.03 14.36
C ASP A 130 0.59 2.24 13.19
N GLY A 131 -0.01 1.07 13.46
CA GLY A 131 -0.70 0.28 12.45
C GLY A 131 -1.85 1.05 11.80
N ILE A 132 -2.67 1.76 12.58
CA ILE A 132 -3.74 2.62 12.04
C ILE A 132 -3.14 3.74 11.17
N GLY A 133 -2.15 4.48 11.68
CA GLY A 133 -1.55 5.59 10.97
C GLY A 133 -0.96 5.18 9.62
N ASN A 134 -0.19 4.09 9.59
CA ASN A 134 0.41 3.58 8.36
C ASN A 134 -0.63 2.96 7.42
N GLY A 135 -1.65 2.26 7.95
CA GLY A 135 -2.78 1.75 7.16
C GLY A 135 -3.56 2.87 6.48
N LEU A 136 -3.83 3.98 7.18
CA LEU A 136 -4.47 5.16 6.63
C LEU A 136 -3.57 5.89 5.61
N GLY A 137 -2.26 5.99 5.88
CA GLY A 137 -1.28 6.56 4.95
C GLY A 137 -1.20 5.79 3.63
N TYR A 138 -1.22 4.45 3.70
CA TYR A 138 -1.34 3.58 2.54
C TYR A 138 -2.68 3.79 1.82
N SER A 139 -3.78 3.85 2.58
CA SER A 139 -5.13 4.00 2.03
C SER A 139 -5.29 5.29 1.23
N ALA A 140 -4.74 6.41 1.71
CA ALA A 140 -4.80 7.69 1.01
C ALA A 140 -4.18 7.62 -0.39
N VAL A 141 -3.00 7.01 -0.50
CA VAL A 141 -2.31 6.84 -1.79
C VAL A 141 -3.04 5.83 -2.67
N LEU A 142 -3.54 4.74 -2.10
CA LEU A 142 -4.29 3.72 -2.85
C LEU A 142 -5.55 4.31 -3.48
N LEU A 143 -6.33 5.07 -2.72
CA LEU A 143 -7.56 5.71 -3.19
C LEU A 143 -7.27 6.79 -4.23
N PHE A 144 -6.17 7.54 -4.10
CA PHE A 144 -5.74 8.51 -5.10
C PHE A 144 -5.41 7.82 -6.44
N VAL A 145 -4.58 6.77 -6.41
CA VAL A 145 -4.20 6.01 -7.62
C VAL A 145 -5.42 5.31 -8.24
N ALA A 146 -6.31 4.75 -7.41
CA ALA A 146 -7.55 4.12 -7.87
C ALA A 146 -8.50 5.10 -8.55
N THR A 147 -8.62 6.32 -8.00
CA THR A 147 -9.44 7.37 -8.60
C THR A 147 -8.95 7.72 -9.99
N ILE A 148 -7.64 7.91 -10.17
CA ILE A 148 -7.06 8.23 -11.49
C ILE A 148 -7.26 7.06 -12.46
N ARG A 149 -6.98 5.82 -12.03
CA ARG A 149 -7.04 4.64 -12.89
C ARG A 149 -8.45 4.24 -13.27
N GLU A 150 -9.44 4.32 -12.38
CA GLU A 150 -10.83 3.99 -12.72
C GLU A 150 -11.45 5.08 -13.60
N LEU A 151 -11.23 6.36 -13.25
CA LEU A 151 -11.80 7.48 -13.98
C LEU A 151 -11.25 7.55 -15.40
N LEU A 152 -9.93 7.39 -15.58
CA LEU A 152 -9.30 7.47 -16.90
C LEU A 152 -9.18 6.12 -17.61
N GLY A 153 -9.38 5.00 -16.91
CA GLY A 153 -9.37 3.67 -17.52
C GLY A 153 -10.74 3.29 -18.05
N ALA A 154 -11.78 3.46 -17.22
CA ALA A 154 -13.14 3.00 -17.48
C ALA A 154 -14.18 4.13 -17.60
N GLY A 155 -13.82 5.39 -17.30
CA GLY A 155 -14.77 6.51 -17.31
C GLY A 155 -15.73 6.54 -16.12
N THR A 156 -15.51 5.67 -15.13
CA THR A 156 -16.39 5.48 -13.96
C THR A 156 -15.68 5.91 -12.67
N TRP A 157 -16.47 6.23 -11.66
CA TRP A 157 -15.99 6.44 -10.30
C TRP A 157 -17.00 5.80 -9.35
N PHE A 158 -16.54 4.84 -8.53
CA PHE A 158 -17.44 3.99 -7.74
C PHE A 158 -18.49 3.26 -8.59
N GLY A 159 -18.15 2.91 -9.84
CA GLY A 159 -19.12 2.32 -10.78
C GLY A 159 -20.21 3.28 -11.27
N ILE A 160 -20.16 4.56 -10.91
CA ILE A 160 -21.01 5.61 -11.48
C ILE A 160 -20.30 6.19 -12.71
N THR A 161 -20.97 6.20 -13.85
CA THR A 161 -20.43 6.73 -15.11
C THR A 161 -20.33 8.26 -15.04
N ILE A 162 -19.12 8.79 -14.80
CA ILE A 162 -18.85 10.23 -14.79
C ILE A 162 -18.51 10.71 -16.20
N LEU A 163 -17.64 9.97 -16.88
CA LEU A 163 -17.25 10.23 -18.26
C LEU A 163 -18.02 9.26 -19.13
N GLN A 164 -19.00 9.75 -19.88
CA GLN A 164 -19.80 8.90 -20.75
C GLN A 164 -18.91 8.28 -21.84
N PRO A 165 -18.74 6.94 -21.85
CA PRO A 165 -17.93 6.28 -22.85
C PRO A 165 -18.55 6.41 -24.23
N VAL A 166 -17.73 6.37 -25.29
CA VAL A 166 -18.23 6.36 -26.68
C VAL A 166 -19.17 5.17 -26.94
N THR A 167 -19.03 4.07 -26.20
CA THR A 167 -19.92 2.90 -26.28
C THR A 167 -21.35 3.18 -25.80
N ASP A 168 -21.54 4.14 -24.89
CA ASP A 168 -22.84 4.55 -24.36
C ASP A 168 -23.35 5.86 -25.01
N GLY A 169 -22.75 6.27 -26.13
CA GLY A 169 -23.10 7.50 -26.85
C GLY A 169 -22.41 8.77 -26.33
N GLY A 170 -21.40 8.63 -25.48
CA GLY A 170 -20.60 9.75 -24.97
C GLY A 170 -19.37 10.09 -25.81
N TRP A 171 -18.49 10.94 -25.26
CA TRP A 171 -17.31 11.48 -25.95
C TRP A 171 -15.98 10.85 -25.49
N TYR A 172 -16.00 10.02 -24.44
CA TYR A 172 -14.81 9.53 -23.79
C TYR A 172 -14.38 8.14 -24.29
N ILE A 173 -13.15 8.00 -24.78
CA ILE A 173 -12.60 6.70 -25.19
C ILE A 173 -11.86 6.08 -24.00
N PRO A 174 -12.33 4.94 -23.45
CA PRO A 174 -11.68 4.29 -22.32
C PRO A 174 -10.22 3.94 -22.63
N ASN A 175 -9.30 4.32 -21.74
CA ASN A 175 -7.89 4.03 -21.93
C ASN A 175 -7.53 2.67 -21.32
N GLY A 176 -7.56 1.62 -22.15
CA GLY A 176 -7.20 0.26 -21.74
C GLY A 176 -5.80 0.17 -21.12
N LEU A 177 -4.85 1.02 -21.53
CA LEU A 177 -3.50 1.07 -20.97
C LEU A 177 -3.50 1.38 -19.45
N LEU A 178 -4.44 2.21 -18.99
CA LEU A 178 -4.55 2.62 -17.59
C LEU A 178 -5.11 1.52 -16.67
N LEU A 179 -5.67 0.46 -17.25
CA LEU A 179 -6.11 -0.71 -16.51
C LEU A 179 -4.96 -1.69 -16.26
N LEU A 180 -3.89 -1.65 -17.07
CA LEU A 180 -2.74 -2.54 -16.89
C LEU A 180 -1.81 -2.07 -15.76
N PRO A 181 -1.06 -2.99 -15.11
CA PRO A 181 -0.11 -2.67 -14.04
C PRO A 181 0.95 -1.59 -14.36
N PRO A 182 1.52 -1.48 -15.58
CA PRO A 182 2.51 -0.45 -15.89
C PRO A 182 2.02 0.98 -15.65
N SER A 183 0.72 1.24 -15.86
CA SER A 183 0.14 2.56 -15.61
C SER A 183 0.22 2.99 -14.15
N ALA A 184 0.02 2.06 -13.22
CA ALA A 184 0.09 2.35 -11.79
C ALA A 184 1.51 2.71 -11.35
N PHE A 185 2.54 2.11 -11.96
CA PHE A 185 3.92 2.54 -11.73
C PHE A 185 4.16 3.99 -12.16
N PHE A 186 3.66 4.41 -13.33
CA PHE A 186 3.78 5.81 -13.76
C PHE A 186 3.05 6.77 -12.83
N ILE A 187 1.83 6.43 -12.42
CA ILE A 187 1.02 7.28 -11.53
C ILE A 187 1.68 7.39 -10.15
N ILE A 188 2.12 6.27 -9.56
CA ILE A 188 2.81 6.26 -8.27
C ILE A 188 4.15 7.01 -8.38
N GLY A 189 4.93 6.79 -9.45
CA GLY A 189 6.18 7.50 -9.68
C GLY A 189 5.99 9.01 -9.81
N LEU A 190 4.96 9.45 -10.54
CA LEU A 190 4.64 10.87 -10.68
C LEU A 190 4.11 11.47 -9.37
N PHE A 191 3.31 10.70 -8.61
CA PHE A 191 2.88 11.09 -7.27
C PHE A 191 4.09 11.31 -6.34
N ILE A 192 5.03 10.36 -6.30
CA ILE A 192 6.27 10.48 -5.51
C ILE A 192 7.09 11.69 -5.97
N ALA A 193 7.22 11.91 -7.29
CA ALA A 193 7.94 13.07 -7.82
C ALA A 193 7.32 14.39 -7.35
N VAL A 194 5.99 14.53 -7.41
CA VAL A 194 5.28 15.72 -6.91
C VAL A 194 5.52 15.91 -5.41
N VAL A 195 5.40 14.84 -4.62
CA VAL A 195 5.64 14.90 -3.17
C VAL A 195 7.08 15.32 -2.86
N ARG A 196 8.08 14.79 -3.57
CA ARG A 196 9.50 15.15 -3.39
C ARG A 196 9.83 16.57 -3.83
N ILE A 197 9.14 17.11 -4.84
CA ILE A 197 9.27 18.53 -5.23
C ILE A 197 8.74 19.44 -4.11
N TRP A 198 7.66 19.03 -3.45
CA TRP A 198 7.04 19.79 -2.37
C TRP A 198 7.77 19.65 -1.03
N LYS A 199 8.36 18.47 -0.77
CA LYS A 199 9.15 18.16 0.43
C LYS A 199 10.54 17.68 0.02
N PRO A 200 11.48 18.60 -0.28
CA PRO A 200 12.84 18.23 -0.69
C PRO A 200 13.62 17.50 0.41
N GLU A 201 13.22 17.60 1.68
CA GLU A 201 13.79 16.85 2.80
C GLU A 201 13.66 15.33 2.64
N GLN A 202 12.72 14.86 1.81
CA GLN A 202 12.49 13.43 1.52
C GLN A 202 13.35 12.90 0.35
N VAL A 203 14.18 13.75 -0.25
CA VAL A 203 15.11 13.32 -1.30
C VAL A 203 16.32 12.67 -0.64
N GLU A 204 16.37 11.34 -0.71
CA GLU A 204 17.54 10.59 -0.27
C GLU A 204 18.79 11.05 -1.02
N GLU A 205 19.87 11.33 -0.29
CA GLU A 205 21.15 11.65 -0.92
C GLU A 205 21.65 10.43 -1.69
N ALA A 206 22.30 10.69 -2.82
CA ALA A 206 22.90 9.62 -3.60
C ALA A 206 23.97 8.92 -2.76
N GLU A 207 23.67 7.71 -2.31
CA GLU A 207 24.58 6.88 -1.48
C GLU A 207 25.91 6.60 -2.20
N PHE A 208 25.94 6.75 -3.54
CA PHE A 208 27.13 6.57 -4.36
C PHE A 208 27.37 7.73 -5.33
N VAL A 209 28.49 8.43 -5.14
CA VAL A 209 29.07 9.32 -6.15
C VAL A 209 29.61 8.44 -7.29
N MET A 210 29.01 8.53 -8.48
CA MET A 210 29.45 7.76 -9.64
C MET A 210 30.94 8.05 -9.94
N LYS A 211 31.79 7.01 -9.91
CA LYS A 211 33.19 7.12 -10.31
C LYS A 211 33.27 7.60 -11.79
N PRO A 212 34.24 8.45 -12.14
CA PRO A 212 34.29 9.16 -13.43
C PRO A 212 34.36 8.27 -14.69
N GLN A 213 34.61 6.96 -14.56
CA GLN A 213 34.73 6.04 -15.70
C GLN A 213 33.39 5.53 -16.27
N SER A 214 32.24 5.96 -15.72
CA SER A 214 30.91 5.54 -16.23
C SER A 214 30.44 6.35 -17.45
N LYS A 215 31.09 7.46 -17.81
CA LYS A 215 30.73 8.24 -19.00
C LYS A 215 31.54 7.76 -20.21
N GLY A 216 30.98 6.80 -20.96
CA GLY A 216 31.37 6.57 -22.36
C GLY A 216 31.84 5.16 -22.70
N MET A 217 30.96 4.17 -22.63
CA MET A 217 30.93 3.17 -23.70
C MET A 217 30.06 3.74 -24.83
N ALA A 218 30.61 4.72 -25.55
CA ALA A 218 30.04 5.13 -26.82
C ALA A 218 30.23 3.95 -27.78
N HIS A 219 29.11 3.41 -28.25
CA HIS A 219 29.04 2.47 -29.35
C HIS A 219 29.82 2.98 -30.57
N GLY A 220 30.73 2.15 -31.09
CA GLY A 220 30.83 1.83 -32.52
C GLY A 220 31.65 2.75 -33.43
N GLY A 221 32.67 2.17 -34.05
CA GLY A 221 33.09 2.51 -35.42
C GLY A 221 34.55 2.87 -35.58
N GLY A 222 35.42 1.88 -35.76
CA GLY A 222 36.82 2.11 -36.11
C GLY A 222 37.61 0.83 -36.30
N HIS A 223 37.21 0.01 -37.27
CA HIS A 223 38.08 -0.80 -38.14
C HIS A 223 37.26 -1.31 -39.32
#